data_AF-A0A6A4BMJ7-F1
#
_entry.id   AF-A0A6A4BMJ7-F1
#
_cell.length_a   1.000
_cell.length_b   1.000
_cell.length_c   1.000
_cell.angle_alpha   90.00
_cell.angle_beta   90.00
_cell.angle_gamma   90.00
#
_symmetry.space_group_name_H-M   'P 1'
#
loop_
_entity.id
_entity.type
_entity.pdbx_description
1 polymer ?
#
loop_
_entity_poly.entity_id
_entity_poly.type
_entity_poly.pdbx_seq_one_letter_code
_entity_poly.pdbx_strand_id
1 'polypeptide(L)'
;MMAQSPEPRAKRLRACPQQEGNYLRAKKLLPLDKALLPFRRLKHVRFPDEVLALPHVLSQINTFLLSPKDAIMEAARAGDDDWLWELVESCSCVALDAIRVAAACGHFEAVEVLYHTDYCGYEGNLKDDKWEALKRATVAAIKGNHLDIVKFLLVKLVDPDPFSNRAHEVGQLFVEAAANGQLNVVEFMTGYKELKRHLEIHAREALPRAITAGQTLVVNFLLEKHEFPWNLRMGSKLQ
;
A
#
# COMPACT_ATOMS: atom_id res chain seq x y z
N MET A 1 -34.69 -12.18 30.30
CA MET A 1 -33.68 -13.23 30.00
C MET A 1 -34.26 -14.08 28.89
N MET A 2 -33.75 -14.17 27.67
CA MET A 2 -32.46 -13.86 27.07
C MET A 2 -32.68 -13.36 25.63
N ALA A 3 -31.92 -12.36 25.20
CA ALA A 3 -31.91 -11.92 23.80
C ALA A 3 -30.99 -12.86 23.00
N GLN A 4 -31.50 -13.42 21.90
CA GLN A 4 -30.70 -14.14 20.91
C GLN A 4 -30.01 -13.12 19.99
N SER A 5 -28.68 -13.15 19.97
CA SER A 5 -27.84 -12.34 19.10
C SER A 5 -27.91 -12.87 17.65
N PRO A 6 -27.99 -12.00 16.63
CA PRO A 6 -27.92 -12.43 15.24
C PRO A 6 -26.46 -12.71 14.81
N GLU A 7 -26.25 -13.86 14.16
CA GLU A 7 -24.96 -14.31 13.64
C GLU A 7 -24.37 -13.34 12.58
N PRO A 8 -23.04 -13.14 12.57
CA PRO A 8 -22.39 -12.26 11.60
C PRO A 8 -22.33 -12.90 10.20
N ARG A 9 -22.98 -12.24 9.23
CA ARG A 9 -22.85 -12.55 7.80
C ARG A 9 -21.39 -12.37 7.35
N ALA A 10 -20.75 -13.49 6.99
CA ALA A 10 -19.41 -13.54 6.43
C ALA A 10 -19.29 -12.60 5.22
N LYS A 11 -18.42 -11.59 5.33
CA LYS A 11 -18.03 -10.71 4.23
C LYS A 11 -17.18 -11.52 3.25
N ARG A 12 -17.61 -11.60 1.99
CA ARG A 12 -16.79 -12.16 0.89
C ARG A 12 -15.56 -11.28 0.72
N LEU A 13 -14.44 -11.74 1.29
CA LEU A 13 -13.10 -11.30 0.94
C LEU A 13 -12.92 -11.54 -0.56
N ARG A 14 -12.74 -10.47 -1.35
CA ARG A 14 -12.13 -10.62 -2.67
C ARG A 14 -10.67 -10.97 -2.41
N ALA A 15 -10.33 -12.22 -2.64
CA ALA A 15 -8.95 -12.67 -2.65
C ALA A 15 -8.17 -11.80 -3.65
N CYS A 16 -7.11 -11.16 -3.17
CA CYS A 16 -5.94 -10.90 -4.00
C CYS A 16 -5.56 -12.23 -4.66
N PRO A 17 -5.02 -12.25 -5.90
CA PRO A 17 -4.54 -13.49 -6.50
C PRO A 17 -3.43 -14.04 -5.59
N GLN A 18 -3.82 -14.96 -4.71
CA GLN A 18 -2.91 -15.82 -4.01
C GLN A 18 -2.18 -16.55 -5.11
N GLN A 19 -0.89 -16.26 -5.27
CA GLN A 19 0.03 -17.27 -5.81
C GLN A 19 0.20 -18.35 -4.74
N GLU A 20 -0.90 -18.97 -4.32
CA GLU A 20 -0.87 -20.21 -3.57
C GLU A 20 -0.41 -21.29 -4.53
N GLY A 21 0.63 -21.99 -4.08
CA GLY A 21 1.43 -22.88 -4.88
C GLY A 21 0.61 -24.01 -5.50
N ASN A 22 0.65 -24.06 -6.84
CA ASN A 22 0.28 -25.23 -7.62
C ASN A 22 1.38 -26.31 -7.56
N TYR A 23 1.87 -26.67 -6.37
CA TYR A 23 2.92 -27.71 -6.21
C TYR A 23 2.36 -29.13 -6.07
N LEU A 24 1.03 -29.31 -6.04
CA LEU A 24 0.41 -30.63 -5.96
C LEU A 24 -0.51 -30.89 -7.15
N ARG A 25 0.10 -31.04 -8.32
CA ARG A 25 -0.47 -31.88 -9.37
C ARG A 25 0.64 -32.64 -10.07
N ALA A 26 1.09 -33.71 -9.40
CA ALA A 26 1.98 -34.70 -9.98
C ALA A 26 1.43 -35.16 -11.33
N LYS A 27 2.11 -34.81 -12.42
CA LYS A 27 2.01 -35.52 -13.70
C LYS A 27 3.33 -35.39 -14.47
N LYS A 28 4.03 -36.53 -14.49
CA LYS A 28 5.23 -36.90 -15.25
C LYS A 28 6.51 -36.13 -14.88
N LEU A 29 7.41 -36.85 -14.21
CA LEU A 29 8.83 -36.54 -14.08
C LEU A 29 9.39 -36.24 -15.48
N LEU A 30 9.51 -34.96 -15.81
CA LEU A 30 10.40 -34.49 -16.86
C LEU A 30 11.84 -34.70 -16.36
N PRO A 31 12.79 -35.04 -17.25
CA PRO A 31 14.19 -35.19 -16.87
C PRO A 31 14.67 -33.96 -16.08
N LEU A 32 15.23 -34.20 -14.88
CA LEU A 32 15.62 -33.18 -13.90
C LEU A 32 16.62 -32.15 -14.46
N ASP A 33 17.31 -32.48 -15.57
CA ASP A 33 18.32 -31.65 -16.24
C ASP A 33 17.82 -30.28 -16.75
N LYS A 34 16.50 -30.00 -16.71
CA LYS A 34 15.93 -28.72 -17.18
C LYS A 34 14.92 -28.09 -16.23
N ALA A 35 14.89 -28.47 -14.96
CA ALA A 35 14.10 -27.74 -13.97
C ALA A 35 14.75 -26.36 -13.73
N LEU A 36 14.33 -25.36 -14.51
CA LEU A 36 14.72 -23.97 -14.27
C LEU A 36 14.23 -23.60 -12.87
N LEU A 37 15.17 -23.40 -11.95
CA LEU A 37 14.85 -22.93 -10.60
C LEU A 37 13.99 -21.66 -10.71
N PRO A 38 12.87 -21.57 -9.98
CA PRO A 38 11.99 -20.40 -10.03
C PRO A 38 12.71 -19.15 -9.48
N PHE A 39 13.73 -19.36 -8.65
CA PHE A 39 14.55 -18.34 -8.03
C PHE A 39 15.60 -17.81 -9.00
N ARG A 40 15.45 -16.54 -9.42
CA ARG A 40 16.39 -15.88 -10.37
C ARG A 40 17.84 -15.94 -9.90
N ARG A 41 18.09 -15.82 -8.60
CA ARG A 41 19.43 -15.85 -7.98
C ARG A 41 20.09 -17.22 -8.05
N LEU A 42 19.30 -18.30 -8.10
CA LEU A 42 19.80 -19.66 -8.11
C LEU A 42 19.94 -20.26 -9.53
N LYS A 43 19.51 -19.54 -10.58
CA LYS A 43 19.47 -20.04 -11.97
C LYS A 43 20.80 -20.56 -12.51
N HIS A 44 21.92 -20.09 -11.98
CA HIS A 44 23.26 -20.47 -12.43
C HIS A 44 23.99 -21.41 -11.45
N VAL A 45 23.35 -21.73 -10.32
CA VAL A 45 23.92 -22.61 -9.28
C VAL A 45 23.49 -24.04 -9.56
N ARG A 46 24.44 -24.98 -9.51
CA ARG A 46 24.15 -26.41 -9.61
C ARG A 46 24.02 -26.98 -8.21
N PHE A 47 22.84 -27.49 -7.88
CA PHE A 47 22.59 -28.22 -6.64
C PHE A 47 22.52 -29.73 -6.93
N PRO A 48 22.90 -30.59 -5.97
CA PRO A 48 22.61 -32.02 -6.04
C PRO A 48 21.10 -32.30 -6.16
N ASP A 49 20.73 -33.43 -6.76
CA ASP A 49 19.34 -33.81 -6.99
C ASP A 49 18.52 -33.87 -5.70
N GLU A 50 19.15 -34.27 -4.59
CA GLU A 50 18.53 -34.31 -3.26
C GLU A 50 18.09 -32.92 -2.79
N VAL A 51 18.87 -31.88 -3.10
CA VAL A 51 18.54 -30.49 -2.74
C VAL A 51 17.54 -29.89 -3.72
N LEU A 52 17.63 -30.24 -5.01
CA LEU A 52 16.65 -29.83 -6.02
C LEU A 52 15.24 -30.38 -5.71
N ALA A 53 15.16 -31.55 -5.08
CA ALA A 53 13.92 -32.17 -4.64
C ALA A 53 13.26 -31.50 -3.42
N LEU A 54 13.92 -30.50 -2.79
CA LEU A 54 13.45 -29.84 -1.57
C LEU A 54 13.17 -28.34 -1.82
N PRO A 55 11.94 -27.97 -2.26
CA PRO A 55 11.61 -26.57 -2.58
C PRO A 55 11.75 -25.59 -1.42
N HIS A 56 11.47 -26.04 -0.19
CA HIS A 56 11.60 -25.21 1.00
C HIS A 56 13.07 -24.88 1.31
N VAL A 57 13.99 -25.83 1.12
CA VAL A 57 15.43 -25.60 1.27
C VAL A 57 15.93 -24.61 0.23
N LEU A 58 15.53 -24.80 -1.04
CA LEU A 58 15.87 -23.84 -2.11
C LEU A 58 15.32 -22.44 -1.82
N SER A 59 14.12 -22.34 -1.24
CA SER A 59 13.55 -21.06 -0.81
C SER A 59 14.40 -20.42 0.29
N GLN A 60 14.78 -21.17 1.32
CA GLN A 60 15.64 -20.68 2.41
C GLN A 60 17.01 -20.23 1.90
N ILE A 61 17.66 -21.01 1.03
CA ILE A 61 18.94 -20.63 0.41
C ILE A 61 18.77 -19.33 -0.38
N ASN A 62 17.70 -19.19 -1.17
CA ASN A 62 17.42 -17.95 -1.90
C ASN A 62 17.19 -16.76 -0.95
N THR A 63 16.52 -16.97 0.19
CA THR A 63 16.30 -15.95 1.22
C THR A 63 17.61 -15.52 1.89
N PHE A 64 18.51 -16.46 2.22
CA PHE A 64 19.83 -16.13 2.79
C PHE A 64 20.76 -15.42 1.82
N LEU A 65 20.48 -15.46 0.52
CA LEU A 65 21.23 -14.71 -0.50
C LEU A 65 20.67 -13.30 -0.77
N LEU A 66 19.66 -12.85 -0.01
CA LEU A 66 19.15 -11.49 -0.12
C LEU A 66 20.19 -10.50 0.40
N SER A 67 20.36 -9.38 -0.33
CA SER A 67 21.04 -8.22 0.25
C SER A 67 20.21 -7.69 1.44
N PRO A 68 20.81 -6.99 2.42
CA PRO A 68 20.06 -6.44 3.55
C PRO A 68 18.82 -5.64 3.13
N LYS A 69 18.97 -4.80 2.09
CA LYS A 69 17.86 -4.04 1.51
C LYS A 69 16.78 -4.96 0.92
N ASP A 70 17.16 -5.98 0.15
CA ASP A 70 16.20 -6.92 -0.44
C ASP A 70 15.49 -7.76 0.63
N ALA A 71 16.19 -8.10 1.71
CA ALA A 71 15.63 -8.84 2.85
C ALA A 71 14.53 -8.02 3.53
N ILE A 72 14.80 -6.74 3.84
CA ILE A 72 13.80 -5.83 4.41
C ILE A 72 12.60 -5.67 3.46
N MET A 73 12.87 -5.54 2.17
CA MET A 73 11.81 -5.43 1.15
C MET A 73 10.96 -6.70 1.03
N GLU A 74 11.52 -7.87 1.32
CA GLU A 74 10.80 -9.14 1.28
C GLU A 74 10.02 -9.38 2.58
N ALA A 75 10.62 -9.08 3.75
CA ALA A 75 9.94 -9.11 5.04
C ALA A 75 8.72 -8.18 5.04
N ALA A 76 8.90 -6.94 4.56
CA ALA A 76 7.81 -5.97 4.38
C ALA A 76 6.73 -6.42 3.40
N ARG A 77 7.09 -7.22 2.38
CA ARG A 77 6.15 -7.78 1.40
C ARG A 77 5.36 -8.94 1.97
N ALA A 78 5.99 -9.75 2.80
CA ALA A 78 5.40 -10.91 3.45
C ALA A 78 4.55 -10.53 4.68
N GLY A 79 4.81 -9.37 5.28
CA GLY A 79 4.24 -9.00 6.57
C GLY A 79 4.80 -9.83 7.71
N ASP A 80 6.06 -10.26 7.59
CA ASP A 80 6.77 -11.00 8.63
C ASP A 80 7.40 -9.99 9.60
N ASP A 81 6.62 -9.59 10.60
CA ASP A 81 6.98 -8.50 11.51
C ASP A 81 8.18 -8.85 12.40
N ASP A 82 8.28 -10.12 12.83
CA ASP A 82 9.42 -10.62 13.62
C ASP A 82 10.71 -10.56 12.80
N TRP A 83 10.68 -11.06 11.57
CA TRP A 83 11.83 -11.01 10.68
C TRP A 83 12.18 -9.56 10.28
N LEU A 84 11.18 -8.73 10.04
CA LEU A 84 11.36 -7.32 9.72
C LEU A 84 12.02 -6.57 10.88
N TRP A 85 11.59 -6.82 12.11
CA TRP A 85 12.18 -6.23 13.31
C TRP A 85 13.65 -6.61 13.46
N GLU A 86 13.98 -7.90 13.35
CA GLU A 86 15.36 -8.39 13.43
C GLU A 86 16.25 -7.74 12.36
N LEU A 87 15.75 -7.63 11.13
CA LEU A 87 16.48 -6.98 10.03
C LEU A 87 16.68 -5.49 10.26
N VAL A 88 15.68 -4.78 10.78
CA VAL A 88 15.75 -3.35 11.05
C VAL A 88 16.74 -3.05 12.19
N GLU A 89 16.74 -3.84 13.26
CA GLU A 89 17.70 -3.65 14.36
C GLU A 89 19.14 -3.95 13.94
N SER A 90 19.34 -4.95 13.09
CA SER A 90 20.67 -5.40 12.66
C SER A 90 21.26 -4.58 11.51
N CYS A 91 20.42 -3.88 10.71
CA CYS A 91 20.86 -3.19 9.50
C CYS A 91 20.82 -1.67 9.64
N SER A 92 21.95 -1.01 9.35
CA SER A 92 22.02 0.45 9.26
C SER A 92 21.50 1.03 7.92
N CYS A 93 20.69 0.28 7.16
CA CYS A 93 20.38 0.63 5.77
C CYS A 93 18.99 1.27 5.62
N VAL A 94 18.91 2.28 4.74
CA VAL A 94 17.68 3.01 4.48
C VAL A 94 16.82 2.25 3.48
N ALA A 95 15.72 1.66 3.96
CA ALA A 95 14.73 0.99 3.13
C ALA A 95 13.42 1.81 3.03
N LEU A 96 13.51 3.08 2.64
CA LEU A 96 12.33 3.93 2.43
C LEU A 96 11.33 3.33 1.43
N ASP A 97 11.77 2.51 0.48
CA ASP A 97 10.86 1.80 -0.44
C ASP A 97 10.09 0.65 0.23
N ALA A 98 10.56 0.13 1.37
CA ALA A 98 9.92 -0.99 2.08
C ALA A 98 8.58 -0.57 2.68
N ILE A 99 8.48 0.67 3.21
CA ILE A 99 7.21 1.16 3.77
C ILE A 99 6.13 1.24 2.69
N ARG A 100 6.51 1.57 1.45
CA ARG A 100 5.59 1.54 0.30
C ARG A 100 5.15 0.13 -0.03
N VAL A 101 6.04 -0.87 0.09
CA VAL A 101 5.71 -2.28 -0.18
C VAL A 101 4.77 -2.82 0.90
N ALA A 102 5.08 -2.62 2.18
CA ALA A 102 4.20 -2.99 3.29
C ALA A 102 2.82 -2.35 3.14
N ALA A 103 2.78 -1.04 2.82
CA ALA A 103 1.55 -0.31 2.59
C ALA A 103 0.74 -0.83 1.39
N ALA A 104 1.39 -1.26 0.31
CA ALA A 104 0.71 -1.87 -0.84
C ALA A 104 0.08 -3.23 -0.49
N CYS A 105 0.78 -4.02 0.33
CA CYS A 105 0.32 -5.34 0.77
C CYS A 105 -0.70 -5.29 1.91
N GLY A 106 -0.80 -4.17 2.63
CA GLY A 106 -1.75 -4.01 3.73
C GLY A 106 -1.22 -4.47 5.09
N HIS A 107 0.10 -4.54 5.26
CA HIS A 107 0.74 -4.93 6.51
C HIS A 107 0.94 -3.69 7.39
N PHE A 108 -0.01 -3.42 8.28
CA PHE A 108 -0.03 -2.21 9.11
C PHE A 108 1.15 -2.20 10.10
N GLU A 109 1.40 -3.31 10.77
CA GLU A 109 2.46 -3.52 11.75
C GLU A 109 3.83 -3.27 11.11
N ALA A 110 4.08 -3.85 9.93
CA ALA A 110 5.28 -3.57 9.15
C ALA A 110 5.44 -2.09 8.78
N VAL A 111 4.34 -1.39 8.41
CA VAL A 111 4.39 0.06 8.16
C VAL A 111 4.76 0.84 9.42
N GLU A 112 4.24 0.44 10.57
CA GLU A 112 4.53 1.07 11.85
C GLU A 112 6.00 0.90 12.25
N VAL A 113 6.54 -0.33 12.15
CA VAL A 113 7.96 -0.62 12.42
C VAL A 113 8.87 0.22 11.51
N LEU A 114 8.59 0.20 10.19
CA LEU A 114 9.38 0.93 9.20
C LEU A 114 9.30 2.45 9.35
N TYR A 115 8.20 2.98 9.89
CA TYR A 115 8.06 4.41 10.18
C TYR A 115 8.93 4.87 11.34
N HIS A 116 9.04 4.04 12.38
CA HIS A 116 9.81 4.32 13.60
C HIS A 116 11.29 3.97 13.48
N THR A 117 11.68 3.28 12.41
CA THR A 117 13.08 2.94 12.14
C THR A 117 13.95 4.20 12.00
N ASP A 118 15.07 4.25 12.73
CA ASP A 118 16.04 5.32 12.62
C ASP A 118 16.94 5.14 11.38
N TYR A 119 17.07 6.20 10.58
CA TYR A 119 17.89 6.21 9.38
C TYR A 119 19.30 6.71 9.71
N CYS A 120 20.10 5.86 10.36
CA CYS A 120 21.49 6.20 10.66
C CYS A 120 22.35 6.24 9.37
N GLY A 121 23.24 7.23 9.26
CA GLY A 121 24.21 7.33 8.15
C GLY A 121 23.66 7.79 6.80
N TYR A 122 22.45 8.35 6.72
CA TYR A 122 21.94 8.91 5.46
C TYR A 122 22.56 10.25 5.12
N GLU A 123 23.16 10.35 3.93
CA GLU A 123 23.88 11.55 3.47
C GLU A 123 22.99 12.57 2.71
N GLY A 124 21.67 12.38 2.69
CA GLY A 124 20.72 13.26 1.99
C GLY A 124 19.76 14.03 2.90
N ASN A 125 18.73 14.63 2.30
CA ASN A 125 17.66 15.32 3.04
C ASN A 125 16.61 14.30 3.54
N LEU A 126 16.94 13.63 4.65
CA LEU A 126 16.07 12.63 5.28
C LEU A 126 14.62 13.08 5.44
N LYS A 127 14.40 14.36 5.74
CA LYS A 127 13.05 14.89 5.98
C LYS A 127 12.22 14.86 4.70
N ASP A 128 12.76 15.33 3.58
CA ASP A 128 12.05 15.36 2.29
C ASP A 128 11.95 13.97 1.67
N ASP A 129 12.98 13.14 1.81
CA ASP A 129 12.96 11.78 1.27
C ASP A 129 12.03 10.85 2.05
N LYS A 130 12.01 10.97 3.39
CA LYS A 130 11.04 10.26 4.25
C LYS A 130 9.62 10.72 3.93
N TRP A 131 9.42 12.03 3.80
CA TRP A 131 8.15 12.60 3.38
C TRP A 131 7.64 12.00 2.05
N GLU A 132 8.50 11.99 1.02
CA GLU A 132 8.16 11.45 -0.29
C GLU A 132 7.87 9.94 -0.24
N ALA A 133 8.61 9.19 0.57
CA ALA A 133 8.36 7.77 0.80
C ALA A 133 6.99 7.52 1.45
N LEU A 134 6.63 8.30 2.47
CA LEU A 134 5.32 8.21 3.13
C LEU A 134 4.17 8.58 2.19
N LYS A 135 4.36 9.58 1.33
CA LYS A 135 3.38 9.94 0.29
C LYS A 135 3.17 8.78 -0.67
N ARG A 136 4.26 8.20 -1.20
CA ARG A 136 4.20 7.03 -2.10
C ARG A 136 3.57 5.82 -1.41
N ALA A 137 3.85 5.59 -0.13
CA ALA A 137 3.22 4.53 0.66
C ALA A 137 1.72 4.77 0.84
N THR A 138 1.29 6.01 1.08
CA THR A 138 -0.13 6.37 1.20
C THR A 138 -0.87 6.14 -0.12
N VAL A 139 -0.28 6.52 -1.26
CA VAL A 139 -0.84 6.19 -2.59
C VAL A 139 -0.96 4.67 -2.77
N ALA A 140 0.03 3.90 -2.33
CA ALA A 140 -0.01 2.45 -2.43
C ALA A 140 -1.09 1.82 -1.54
N ALA A 141 -1.26 2.31 -0.30
CA ALA A 141 -2.32 1.90 0.62
C ALA A 141 -3.71 2.27 0.08
N ILE A 142 -3.86 3.46 -0.52
CA ILE A 142 -5.06 3.83 -1.27
C ILE A 142 -5.27 2.80 -2.38
N LYS A 143 -4.34 2.55 -3.29
CA LYS A 143 -4.56 1.55 -4.35
C LYS A 143 -4.86 0.13 -3.84
N GLY A 144 -4.34 -0.24 -2.67
CA GLY A 144 -4.60 -1.51 -1.98
C GLY A 144 -5.89 -1.55 -1.14
N ASN A 145 -6.57 -0.42 -0.93
CA ASN A 145 -7.75 -0.27 -0.07
C ASN A 145 -7.50 -0.57 1.43
N HIS A 146 -6.34 -0.14 1.93
CA HIS A 146 -5.88 -0.34 3.31
C HIS A 146 -6.10 0.94 4.15
N LEU A 147 -7.34 1.13 4.64
CA LEU A 147 -7.81 2.36 5.28
C LEU A 147 -7.03 2.74 6.56
N ASP A 148 -6.71 1.77 7.39
CA ASP A 148 -5.93 1.91 8.62
C ASP A 148 -4.55 2.50 8.35
N ILE A 149 -3.85 1.98 7.33
CA ILE A 149 -2.56 2.49 6.87
C ILE A 149 -2.72 3.92 6.33
N VAL A 150 -3.74 4.18 5.51
CA VAL A 150 -4.01 5.54 4.98
C VAL A 150 -4.22 6.53 6.12
N LYS A 151 -5.02 6.19 7.14
CA LYS A 151 -5.25 7.05 8.29
C LYS A 151 -3.97 7.33 9.06
N PHE A 152 -3.18 6.29 9.33
CA PHE A 152 -1.92 6.41 10.05
C PHE A 152 -0.94 7.32 9.32
N LEU A 153 -0.72 7.08 8.02
CA LEU A 153 0.23 7.84 7.21
C LEU A 153 -0.25 9.27 6.96
N LEU A 154 -1.54 9.48 6.66
CA LEU A 154 -2.07 10.81 6.33
C LEU A 154 -1.88 11.81 7.47
N VAL A 155 -2.05 11.38 8.73
CA VAL A 155 -1.79 12.24 9.90
C VAL A 155 -0.32 12.67 9.97
N LYS A 156 0.61 11.81 9.54
CA LYS A 156 2.05 12.16 9.43
C LYS A 156 2.35 12.99 8.19
N LEU A 157 1.44 12.95 7.21
CA LEU A 157 1.58 13.71 6.00
C LEU A 157 1.15 15.18 6.16
N VAL A 158 0.23 15.50 7.05
CA VAL A 158 -0.28 16.87 7.07
C VAL A 158 0.80 17.86 7.53
N ASP A 159 1.16 18.78 6.63
CA ASP A 159 2.06 19.88 6.93
C ASP A 159 1.28 20.99 7.66
N PRO A 160 1.79 21.53 8.78
CA PRO A 160 1.13 22.62 9.49
C PRO A 160 1.01 23.90 8.65
N ASP A 161 1.87 24.10 7.65
CA ASP A 161 1.78 25.22 6.73
C ASP A 161 0.79 24.93 5.59
N PRO A 162 -0.39 25.58 5.59
CA PRO A 162 -1.42 25.40 4.56
C PRO A 162 -1.05 26.05 3.21
N PHE A 163 0.13 26.65 3.09
CA PHE A 163 0.65 27.19 1.83
C PHE A 163 1.82 26.37 1.26
N SER A 164 2.21 25.29 1.93
CA SER A 164 3.28 24.41 1.46
C SER A 164 2.86 23.63 0.21
N ASN A 165 3.82 23.33 -0.67
CA ASN A 165 3.60 22.42 -1.79
C ASN A 165 3.10 21.04 -1.33
N ARG A 166 3.49 20.61 -0.13
CA ARG A 166 3.09 19.35 0.48
C ARG A 166 1.59 19.29 0.74
N ALA A 167 0.97 20.39 1.18
CA ALA A 167 -0.46 20.43 1.41
C ALA A 167 -1.26 20.24 0.10
N HIS A 168 -0.79 20.79 -1.01
CA HIS A 168 -1.34 20.50 -2.35
C HIS A 168 -1.14 19.02 -2.75
N GLU A 169 0.04 18.44 -2.48
CA GLU A 169 0.29 17.02 -2.75
C GLU A 169 -0.58 16.07 -1.92
N VAL A 170 -0.87 16.40 -0.65
CA VAL A 170 -1.83 15.63 0.16
C VAL A 170 -3.24 15.77 -0.40
N GLY A 171 -3.60 16.93 -0.94
CA GLY A 171 -4.85 17.11 -1.67
C GLY A 171 -4.99 16.21 -2.90
N GLN A 172 -3.90 15.87 -3.58
CA GLN A 172 -3.92 14.89 -4.68
C GLN A 172 -4.25 13.46 -4.21
N LEU A 173 -3.96 13.11 -2.95
CA LEU A 173 -4.38 11.83 -2.37
C LEU A 173 -5.91 11.71 -2.28
N PHE A 174 -6.61 12.83 -2.10
CA PHE A 174 -8.08 12.87 -2.09
C PHE A 174 -8.66 12.54 -3.47
N VAL A 175 -8.06 13.10 -4.52
CA VAL A 175 -8.42 12.81 -5.91
C VAL A 175 -8.20 11.34 -6.23
N GLU A 176 -7.06 10.78 -5.83
CA GLU A 176 -6.75 9.36 -6.00
C GLU A 176 -7.75 8.46 -5.25
N ALA A 177 -8.06 8.76 -3.99
CA ALA A 177 -9.04 8.01 -3.20
C ALA A 177 -10.44 8.05 -3.85
N ALA A 178 -10.83 9.20 -4.39
CA ALA A 178 -12.11 9.36 -5.07
C ALA A 178 -12.18 8.54 -6.38
N ALA A 179 -11.11 8.56 -7.18
CA ALA A 179 -11.00 7.77 -8.41
C ALA A 179 -11.04 6.25 -8.15
N ASN A 180 -10.45 5.80 -7.04
CA ASN A 180 -10.46 4.40 -6.61
C ASN A 180 -11.74 3.97 -5.86
N GLY A 181 -12.70 4.88 -5.66
CA GLY A 181 -13.98 4.56 -5.04
C GLY A 181 -13.93 4.39 -3.52
N GLN A 182 -12.92 4.94 -2.87
CA GLN A 182 -12.65 4.72 -1.45
C GLN A 182 -13.41 5.68 -0.57
N LEU A 183 -14.72 5.45 -0.46
CA LEU A 183 -15.62 6.30 0.31
C LEU A 183 -15.09 6.57 1.72
N ASN A 184 -14.62 5.54 2.44
CA ASN A 184 -14.12 5.71 3.81
C ASN A 184 -12.89 6.63 3.90
N VAL A 185 -12.00 6.63 2.90
CA VAL A 185 -10.83 7.52 2.84
C VAL A 185 -11.29 8.94 2.52
N VAL A 186 -12.17 9.10 1.52
CA VAL A 186 -12.76 10.38 1.12
C VAL A 186 -13.52 11.04 2.28
N GLU A 187 -14.32 10.26 3.00
CA GLU A 187 -15.03 10.68 4.22
C GLU A 187 -14.05 11.13 5.30
N PHE A 188 -13.04 10.31 5.58
CA PHE A 188 -12.02 10.62 6.58
C PHE A 188 -11.29 11.93 6.25
N MET A 189 -10.83 12.09 5.01
CA MET A 189 -10.15 13.31 4.57
C MET A 189 -11.07 14.53 4.64
N THR A 190 -12.33 14.41 4.25
CA THR A 190 -13.32 15.51 4.34
C THR A 190 -13.56 15.98 5.78
N GLY A 191 -13.44 15.06 6.75
CA GLY A 191 -13.51 15.40 8.17
C GLY A 191 -12.21 15.95 8.77
N TYR A 192 -11.11 15.96 8.02
CA TYR A 192 -9.79 16.36 8.51
C TYR A 192 -9.60 17.87 8.35
N LYS A 193 -9.70 18.61 9.46
CA LYS A 193 -9.81 20.09 9.49
C LYS A 193 -8.64 20.77 8.79
N GLU A 194 -7.45 20.24 8.96
CA GLU A 194 -6.20 20.76 8.43
C GLU A 194 -6.15 20.68 6.89
N LEU A 195 -6.92 19.78 6.27
CA LEU A 195 -6.99 19.63 4.81
C LEU A 195 -8.11 20.45 4.17
N LYS A 196 -9.03 21.01 4.96
CA LYS A 196 -10.28 21.63 4.47
C LYS A 196 -10.05 22.61 3.30
N ARG A 197 -9.08 23.51 3.44
CA ARG A 197 -8.78 24.53 2.42
C ARG A 197 -8.32 23.92 1.09
N HIS A 198 -7.54 22.85 1.12
CA HIS A 198 -7.05 22.18 -0.09
C HIS A 198 -8.13 21.31 -0.71
N LEU A 199 -8.95 20.66 0.12
CA LEU A 199 -10.03 19.81 -0.35
C LEU A 199 -11.05 20.57 -1.20
N GLU A 200 -11.31 21.85 -0.95
CA GLU A 200 -12.16 22.66 -1.83
C GLU A 200 -11.62 22.75 -3.27
N ILE A 201 -10.30 22.90 -3.42
CA ILE A 201 -9.63 22.96 -4.73
C ILE A 201 -9.66 21.58 -5.39
N HIS A 202 -9.26 20.54 -4.65
CA HIS A 202 -9.14 19.18 -5.17
C HIS A 202 -10.48 18.48 -5.36
N ALA A 203 -11.55 18.87 -4.67
CA ALA A 203 -12.90 18.34 -4.88
C ALA A 203 -13.40 18.58 -6.30
N ARG A 204 -13.01 19.70 -6.92
CA ARG A 204 -13.32 20.01 -8.32
C ARG A 204 -12.67 19.02 -9.29
N GLU A 205 -11.53 18.43 -8.93
CA GLU A 205 -10.89 17.37 -9.71
C GLU A 205 -11.41 15.98 -9.32
N ALA A 206 -11.63 15.74 -8.03
CA ALA A 206 -12.05 14.46 -7.48
C ALA A 206 -13.41 14.00 -8.01
N LEU A 207 -14.39 14.92 -8.13
CA LEU A 207 -15.72 14.56 -8.62
C LEU A 207 -15.72 14.06 -10.08
N PRO A 208 -15.15 14.79 -11.07
CA PRO A 208 -15.01 14.26 -12.42
C PRO A 208 -14.27 12.93 -12.49
N ARG A 209 -13.20 12.76 -11.71
CA ARG A 209 -12.43 11.50 -11.66
C ARG A 209 -13.28 10.34 -11.14
N ALA A 210 -14.04 10.55 -10.06
CA ALA A 210 -14.95 9.56 -9.51
C ALA A 210 -16.07 9.20 -10.50
N ILE A 211 -16.61 10.19 -11.24
CA ILE A 211 -17.61 9.96 -12.30
C ILE A 211 -17.02 9.13 -13.44
N THR A 212 -15.86 9.53 -13.98
CA THR A 212 -15.20 8.78 -15.07
C THR A 212 -14.84 7.35 -14.65
N ALA A 213 -14.48 7.15 -13.39
CA ALA A 213 -14.19 5.82 -12.83
C ALA A 213 -15.46 5.03 -12.41
N GLY A 214 -16.66 5.60 -12.52
CA GLY A 214 -17.92 4.93 -12.18
C GLY A 214 -18.17 4.73 -10.68
N GLN A 215 -17.54 5.54 -9.83
CA GLN A 215 -17.55 5.37 -8.37
C GLN A 215 -18.77 6.01 -7.71
N THR A 216 -19.96 5.46 -7.94
CA THR A 216 -21.25 6.08 -7.56
C THR A 216 -21.36 6.48 -6.09
N LEU A 217 -20.84 5.67 -5.16
CA LEU A 217 -20.89 5.99 -3.73
C LEU A 217 -20.10 7.25 -3.38
N VAL A 218 -18.91 7.38 -3.96
CA VAL A 218 -18.07 8.59 -3.78
C VAL A 218 -18.72 9.79 -4.46
N VAL A 219 -19.27 9.61 -5.66
CA VAL A 219 -19.95 10.69 -6.39
C VAL A 219 -21.12 11.24 -5.58
N ASN A 220 -21.98 10.36 -5.05
CA ASN A 220 -23.12 10.76 -4.21
C ASN A 220 -22.64 11.51 -2.96
N PHE A 221 -21.65 10.95 -2.25
CA PHE A 221 -21.08 11.59 -1.08
C PHE A 221 -20.54 13.00 -1.38
N LEU A 222 -19.78 13.16 -2.47
CA LEU A 222 -19.22 14.46 -2.86
C LEU A 222 -20.33 15.48 -3.19
N LEU A 223 -21.37 15.06 -3.92
CA LEU A 223 -22.50 15.93 -4.29
C LEU A 223 -23.36 16.34 -3.08
N GLU A 224 -23.49 15.49 -2.07
CA GLU A 224 -24.20 15.79 -0.82
C GLU A 224 -23.45 16.79 0.07
N LYS A 225 -22.14 16.96 -0.11
CA LYS A 225 -21.33 17.91 0.67
C LYS A 225 -21.49 19.34 0.16
N HIS A 226 -22.31 20.11 0.88
CA HIS A 226 -22.53 21.54 0.63
C HIS A 226 -21.27 22.42 0.76
N GLU A 227 -20.22 21.92 1.41
CA GLU A 227 -18.94 22.63 1.56
C GLU A 227 -18.18 22.75 0.23
N PHE A 228 -18.48 21.90 -0.76
CA PHE A 228 -17.83 21.95 -2.05
C PHE A 228 -18.60 22.84 -3.03
N PRO A 229 -17.96 23.87 -3.61
CA PRO A 229 -18.61 24.75 -4.58
C PRO A 229 -18.71 24.06 -5.94
N TRP A 230 -19.76 23.24 -6.11
CA TRP A 230 -20.11 22.66 -7.39
C TRP A 230 -20.74 23.75 -8.28
N ASN A 231 -19.94 24.38 -9.14
CA ASN A 231 -20.47 25.26 -10.18
C ASN A 231 -21.20 24.43 -11.25
N LEU A 232 -22.35 23.83 -10.89
CA LEU A 232 -23.23 23.06 -11.79
C LEU A 232 -23.94 23.95 -12.83
N ARG A 233 -23.67 25.27 -12.84
CA ARG A 233 -24.32 26.27 -13.70
C ARG A 233 -23.66 26.45 -15.08
N MET A 234 -22.63 25.68 -15.43
CA MET A 234 -21.97 25.73 -16.75
C MET A 234 -22.56 24.74 -17.76
N GLY A 235 -23.89 24.54 -17.74
CA GLY A 235 -24.60 23.60 -18.62
C GLY A 235 -25.80 24.19 -19.37
N SER A 236 -25.98 25.51 -19.41
CA SER A 236 -27.16 26.12 -20.03
C SER A 236 -26.88 27.48 -20.67
N LYS A 237 -25.89 27.54 -21.56
CA LYS A 237 -25.77 28.57 -22.61
C LYS A 237 -25.11 27.97 -23.86
N LEU A 238 -25.83 27.10 -24.55
CA LEU A 238 -25.72 26.96 -26.00
C LEU A 238 -27.02 27.55 -26.55
N GLN A 239 -26.97 28.82 -26.93
CA GLN A 239 -27.96 29.45 -27.81
C GLN A 239 -27.54 29.20 -29.24
#